data_AF-A0A1M7ZXB2-F1
#
_entry.id   AF-A0A1M7ZXB2-F1
#
_cell.length_a   1.000
_cell.length_b   1.000
_cell.length_c   1.000
_cell.angle_alpha   90.00
_cell.angle_beta   90.00
_cell.angle_gamma   90.00
#
_symmetry.space_group_name_H-M   'P 1'
#
loop_
_entity.id
_entity.type
_entity.pdbx_description
1 polymer ?
#
loop_
_entity_poly.entity_id
_entity_poly.type
_entity_poly.pdbx_seq_one_letter_code
_entity_poly.pdbx_strand_id
1 'polypeptide(L)'
;MDKKQQFNIIYQEHYPKVFRLCKGYFQGDTALADDASQEVFIKIWEKLDTFRKEANISTWIYRIAVNTCLLHLRKKKSKKEFNTDSFPIIPSENYSEEKDVQLKKMYDCIQKLDETGKIIILMILEGFDYEKISDVTGIKEESLRVRIHRIKKNLTQCVQQ
;
A
#
# COMPACT_ATOMS: atom_id res chain seq x y z
N MET A 1 0.13 -9.11 29.10
CA MET A 1 -0.84 -9.09 27.99
C MET A 1 -0.59 -10.33 27.16
N ASP A 2 -1.62 -11.15 26.93
CA ASP A 2 -1.48 -12.38 26.12
C ASP A 2 -1.26 -12.01 24.64
N LYS A 3 -0.58 -12.88 23.87
CA LYS A 3 -0.28 -12.66 22.43
C LYS A 3 -1.55 -12.37 21.64
N LYS A 4 -2.63 -13.10 21.93
CA LYS A 4 -3.95 -12.90 21.30
C LYS A 4 -4.51 -11.51 21.57
N GLN A 5 -4.40 -11.03 22.80
CA GLN A 5 -4.87 -9.68 23.17
C GLN A 5 -4.05 -8.60 22.46
N GLN A 6 -2.72 -8.74 22.44
CA GLN A 6 -1.84 -7.80 21.74
C GLN A 6 -2.15 -7.74 20.24
N PHE A 7 -2.32 -8.91 19.61
CA PHE A 7 -2.68 -8.98 18.20
C PHE A 7 -4.04 -8.34 17.91
N ASN A 8 -5.06 -8.59 18.75
CA ASN A 8 -6.37 -7.99 18.55
C ASN A 8 -6.33 -6.46 18.60
N ILE A 9 -5.55 -5.88 19.52
CA ILE A 9 -5.35 -4.42 19.58
C ILE A 9 -4.70 -3.92 18.29
N ILE A 10 -3.61 -4.56 17.87
CA ILE A 10 -2.91 -4.24 16.61
C ILE A 10 -3.85 -4.33 15.41
N TYR A 11 -4.65 -5.38 15.32
CA TYR A 11 -5.57 -5.61 14.22
C TYR A 11 -6.61 -4.50 14.16
N GLN A 12 -7.30 -4.21 15.27
CA GLN A 12 -8.34 -3.19 15.32
C GLN A 12 -7.79 -1.79 14.99
N GLU A 13 -6.59 -1.47 15.47
CA GLU A 13 -5.97 -0.15 15.27
C GLU A 13 -5.46 0.04 13.84
N HIS A 14 -4.85 -0.99 13.24
CA HIS A 14 -4.10 -0.84 11.99
C HIS A 14 -4.81 -1.38 10.75
N TYR A 15 -5.79 -2.28 10.88
CA TYR A 15 -6.45 -2.93 9.74
C TYR A 15 -7.01 -1.93 8.73
N PRO A 16 -7.77 -0.88 9.12
CA PRO A 16 -8.35 0.04 8.13
C PRO A 16 -7.30 0.74 7.25
N LYS A 17 -6.16 1.12 7.85
CA LYS A 17 -5.05 1.76 7.15
C LYS A 17 -4.29 0.77 6.26
N VAL A 18 -4.04 -0.45 6.76
CA VAL A 18 -3.38 -1.51 5.98
C VAL A 18 -4.23 -1.88 4.76
N PHE A 19 -5.54 -2.05 4.95
CA PHE A 19 -6.46 -2.36 3.86
C PHE A 19 -6.47 -1.27 2.78
N ARG A 20 -6.60 0.01 3.15
CA ARG A 20 -6.56 1.12 2.17
C ARG A 20 -5.22 1.24 1.46
N LEU A 21 -4.11 1.01 2.18
CA LEU A 21 -2.78 0.95 1.59
C LEU A 21 -2.71 -0.15 0.52
N CYS A 22 -3.13 -1.38 0.85
CA CYS A 22 -3.20 -2.49 -0.11
C CYS A 22 -4.09 -2.13 -1.31
N LYS A 23 -5.27 -1.58 -1.06
CA LYS A 23 -6.21 -1.15 -2.11
C LYS A 23 -5.58 -0.14 -3.08
N GLY A 24 -4.76 0.77 -2.59
CA GLY A 24 -3.98 1.67 -3.43
C GLY A 24 -2.94 0.96 -4.33
N TYR A 25 -2.27 -0.07 -3.82
CA TYR A 25 -1.36 -0.89 -4.62
C TYR A 25 -2.07 -1.71 -5.70
N PHE A 26 -3.34 -2.07 -5.50
CA PHE A 26 -4.12 -2.91 -6.40
C PHE A 26 -5.20 -2.14 -7.18
N GLN A 27 -5.00 -0.84 -7.42
CA GLN A 27 -5.87 -0.03 -8.28
C GLN A 27 -7.34 0.03 -7.83
N GLY A 28 -7.59 -0.05 -6.53
CA GLY A 28 -8.96 -0.06 -6.01
C GLY A 28 -9.60 -1.44 -5.99
N ASP A 29 -8.92 -2.50 -6.43
CA ASP A 29 -9.42 -3.88 -6.35
C ASP A 29 -9.54 -4.32 -4.88
N THR A 30 -10.78 -4.37 -4.40
CA THR A 30 -11.10 -4.73 -3.01
C THR A 30 -10.74 -6.18 -2.70
N ALA A 31 -10.96 -7.12 -3.63
CA ALA A 31 -10.67 -8.53 -3.38
C ALA A 31 -9.17 -8.78 -3.21
N LEU A 32 -8.35 -8.20 -4.09
CA LEU A 32 -6.89 -8.28 -3.95
C LEU A 32 -6.39 -7.54 -2.70
N ALA A 33 -7.04 -6.44 -2.33
CA ALA A 33 -6.69 -5.70 -1.12
C ALA A 33 -7.00 -6.50 0.16
N ASP A 34 -8.16 -7.18 0.20
CA ASP A 34 -8.54 -8.06 1.30
C ASP A 34 -7.54 -9.20 1.44
N ASP A 35 -7.25 -9.93 0.36
CA ASP A 35 -6.28 -11.03 0.35
C ASP A 35 -4.89 -10.58 0.85
N ALA A 36 -4.39 -9.48 0.32
CA ALA A 36 -3.09 -8.94 0.72
C ALA A 36 -3.10 -8.48 2.19
N SER A 37 -4.18 -7.85 2.66
CA SER A 37 -4.29 -7.41 4.05
C SER A 37 -4.33 -8.60 5.02
N GLN A 38 -5.02 -9.68 4.67
CA GLN A 38 -5.04 -10.90 5.46
C GLN A 38 -3.63 -11.51 5.57
N GLU A 39 -2.91 -11.62 4.45
CA GLU A 39 -1.53 -12.12 4.46
C GLU A 39 -0.61 -11.26 5.34
N VAL A 40 -0.81 -9.94 5.35
CA VAL A 40 -0.07 -9.02 6.24
C VAL A 40 -0.33 -9.34 7.71
N PHE A 41 -1.58 -9.52 8.10
CA PHE A 41 -1.92 -9.82 9.49
C PHE A 41 -1.51 -11.23 9.93
N ILE A 42 -1.51 -12.21 9.03
CA ILE A 42 -0.92 -13.53 9.29
C ILE A 42 0.58 -13.39 9.59
N LYS A 43 1.33 -12.66 8.75
CA LYS A 43 2.77 -12.41 8.99
C LYS A 43 3.04 -11.65 10.27
N ILE A 44 2.16 -10.70 10.63
CA ILE A 44 2.23 -9.99 11.91
C ILE A 44 2.07 -10.97 13.07
N TRP A 45 1.05 -11.83 13.04
CA TRP A 45 0.82 -12.85 14.06
C TRP A 45 2.03 -13.79 14.25
N GLU A 46 2.60 -14.28 13.15
CA GLU A 46 3.76 -15.17 13.15
C GLU A 46 5.00 -14.50 13.76
N LYS A 47 5.21 -13.23 13.45
CA LYS A 47 6.43 -12.51 13.82
C LYS A 47 6.30 -11.66 15.08
N LEU A 48 5.11 -11.56 15.67
CA LEU A 48 4.83 -10.69 16.81
C LEU A 48 5.77 -10.95 17.99
N ASP A 49 6.07 -12.21 18.28
CA ASP A 49 6.93 -12.61 19.40
C ASP A 49 8.40 -12.25 19.16
N THR A 50 8.79 -12.06 17.89
CA THR A 50 10.15 -11.70 17.48
C THR A 50 10.34 -10.20 17.28
N PHE A 51 9.30 -9.39 17.53
CA PHE A 51 9.36 -7.95 17.38
C PHE A 51 10.25 -7.32 18.45
N ARG A 52 11.46 -6.90 18.05
CA ARG A 52 12.52 -6.41 18.95
C ARG A 52 12.28 -5.01 19.53
N LYS A 53 11.21 -4.32 19.14
CA LYS A 53 10.88 -2.94 19.56
C LYS A 53 11.95 -1.89 19.25
N GLU A 54 12.84 -2.17 18.31
CA GLU A 54 13.85 -1.23 17.80
C GLU A 54 13.24 -0.15 16.88
N ALA A 55 12.00 -0.34 16.45
CA ALA A 55 11.21 0.62 15.71
C ALA A 55 9.80 0.70 16.30
N ASN A 56 9.03 1.74 15.95
CA ASN A 56 7.61 1.80 16.28
C ASN A 56 6.85 0.61 15.66
N ILE A 57 5.87 0.08 16.40
CA ILE A 57 5.05 -1.06 15.95
C ILE A 57 4.36 -0.76 14.62
N SER A 58 3.90 0.48 14.44
CA SER A 58 3.31 0.95 13.19
C SER A 58 4.30 0.85 12.04
N THR A 59 5.52 1.39 12.18
CA THR A 59 6.58 1.30 11.16
C THR A 59 6.85 -0.15 10.75
N TRP A 60 6.90 -1.07 11.72
CA TRP A 60 7.09 -2.49 11.45
C TRP A 60 5.93 -3.12 10.67
N ILE A 61 4.69 -2.82 11.07
CA ILE A 61 3.46 -3.27 10.38
C ILE A 61 3.45 -2.78 8.93
N TYR A 62 3.69 -1.49 8.69
CA TYR A 62 3.64 -0.93 7.34
C TYR A 62 4.80 -1.41 6.47
N ARG A 63 5.96 -1.72 7.05
CA ARG A 63 7.04 -2.40 6.32
C ARG A 63 6.60 -3.79 5.85
N ILE A 64 5.90 -4.57 6.69
CA ILE A 64 5.31 -5.86 6.28
C ILE A 64 4.26 -5.65 5.19
N ALA A 65 3.38 -4.64 5.33
CA ALA A 65 2.32 -4.35 4.37
C ALA A 65 2.87 -3.98 2.98
N VAL A 66 3.81 -3.04 2.93
CA VAL A 66 4.47 -2.61 1.70
C VAL A 66 5.19 -3.78 1.03
N ASN A 67 5.97 -4.55 1.78
CA ASN A 67 6.71 -5.68 1.22
C ASN A 67 5.78 -6.77 0.66
N THR A 68 4.67 -7.05 1.34
CA THR A 68 3.66 -7.99 0.85
C THR A 68 3.04 -7.49 -0.47
N CYS A 69 2.63 -6.21 -0.54
CA CYS A 69 2.07 -5.64 -1.77
C CYS A 69 3.06 -5.68 -2.94
N LEU A 70 4.31 -5.30 -2.72
CA LEU A 70 5.35 -5.32 -3.75
C LEU A 70 5.63 -6.76 -4.24
N LEU A 71 5.65 -7.74 -3.33
CA LEU A 71 5.82 -9.14 -3.69
C LEU A 71 4.69 -9.63 -4.61
N HIS A 72 3.44 -9.29 -4.28
CA HIS A 72 2.28 -9.59 -5.12
C HIS A 72 2.38 -8.97 -6.51
N LEU A 73 2.76 -7.68 -6.58
CA LEU A 73 2.93 -6.98 -7.86
C LEU A 73 4.03 -7.60 -8.72
N ARG A 74 5.16 -7.99 -8.13
CA ARG A 74 6.26 -8.68 -8.83
C ARG A 74 5.83 -10.06 -9.35
N LYS A 75 5.10 -10.85 -8.54
CA LYS A 75 4.54 -12.15 -8.96
C LYS A 75 3.54 -11.98 -10.11
N LYS A 76 2.67 -10.97 -10.07
CA LYS A 76 1.72 -10.67 -11.16
C LYS A 76 2.45 -10.29 -12.45
N LYS A 77 3.53 -9.50 -12.37
CA LYS A 77 4.36 -9.15 -13.53
C LYS A 77 5.03 -10.39 -14.15
N SER A 78 5.62 -11.25 -13.32
CA SER A 78 6.24 -12.50 -13.80
C SER A 78 5.22 -13.49 -14.39
N LYS A 79 4.00 -13.59 -13.85
CA LYS A 79 2.93 -14.42 -14.45
C LYS A 79 2.41 -13.88 -15.78
N LYS A 80 2.39 -12.56 -15.99
CA LYS A 80 2.02 -11.93 -17.26
C LYS A 80 3.00 -12.23 -18.39
N GLU A 81 4.25 -12.56 -18.09
CA GLU A 81 5.23 -13.00 -19.09
C GLU A 81 4.95 -14.44 -19.58
N PHE A 82 4.05 -15.19 -18.91
CA PHE A 82 3.71 -16.58 -19.24
C PHE A 82 2.24 -16.84 -19.57
N ASN A 83 1.33 -15.86 -19.48
CA ASN A 83 -0.09 -16.06 -19.78
C ASN A 83 -0.72 -14.85 -20.46
N THR A 84 -1.26 -15.09 -21.66
CA THR A 84 -2.04 -14.16 -22.49
C THR A 84 -3.53 -14.36 -22.22
N ASP A 85 -3.99 -14.26 -20.97
CA ASP A 85 -5.43 -14.30 -20.68
C ASP A 85 -5.83 -13.09 -19.84
N SER A 86 -6.53 -12.19 -20.52
CA SER A 86 -7.19 -11.03 -19.96
C SER A 86 -8.34 -11.46 -19.05
N PHE A 87 -8.20 -11.22 -17.75
CA PHE A 87 -9.30 -11.38 -16.81
C PHE A 87 -10.33 -10.25 -16.97
N PRO A 88 -11.63 -10.55 -16.88
CA PRO A 88 -12.69 -9.56 -16.98
C PRO A 88 -12.65 -8.59 -15.80
N ILE A 89 -12.91 -7.32 -16.10
CA ILE A 89 -13.08 -6.24 -15.13
C ILE A 89 -14.39 -6.52 -14.37
N ILE A 90 -14.30 -6.76 -13.06
CA ILE A 90 -15.48 -6.92 -12.19
C ILE A 90 -15.99 -5.51 -11.84
N PRO A 91 -17.25 -5.15 -12.17
CA PRO A 91 -17.80 -3.85 -11.79
C PRO A 91 -18.08 -3.80 -10.29
N SER A 92 -17.63 -2.75 -9.59
CA SER A 92 -17.97 -2.49 -8.19
C SER A 92 -19.24 -1.66 -8.04
N GLU A 93 -19.97 -1.91 -6.95
CA GLU A 93 -21.29 -1.37 -6.62
C GLU A 93 -21.35 0.16 -6.44
N ASN A 94 -22.42 0.74 -7.01
CA ASN A 94 -23.05 2.06 -6.81
C ASN A 94 -22.36 3.06 -5.85
N TYR A 95 -21.55 3.96 -6.42
CA TYR A 95 -21.25 5.30 -5.88
C TYR A 95 -21.26 6.33 -7.03
N SER A 96 -21.29 7.63 -6.69
CA SER A 96 -21.35 8.75 -7.64
C SER A 96 -20.34 8.59 -8.79
N GLU A 97 -20.85 8.40 -10.01
CA GLU A 97 -20.08 8.00 -11.20
C GLU A 97 -18.84 8.88 -11.44
N GLU A 98 -18.92 10.18 -11.18
CA GLU A 98 -17.80 11.12 -11.37
C GLU A 98 -16.65 10.88 -10.38
N LYS A 99 -16.96 10.58 -9.11
CA LYS A 99 -15.93 10.35 -8.08
C LYS A 99 -15.18 9.06 -8.34
N ASP A 100 -15.86 8.03 -8.81
CA ASP A 100 -15.25 6.74 -9.13
C ASP A 100 -14.35 6.83 -10.36
N VAL A 101 -14.73 7.61 -11.37
CA VAL A 101 -13.88 7.87 -12.53
C VAL A 101 -12.60 8.62 -12.12
N GLN A 102 -12.72 9.66 -11.30
CA GLN A 102 -11.54 10.41 -10.81
C GLN A 102 -10.64 9.55 -9.93
N LEU A 103 -11.23 8.74 -9.04
CA LEU A 103 -10.48 7.84 -8.15
C LEU A 103 -9.74 6.75 -8.94
N LYS A 104 -10.40 6.14 -9.92
CA LYS A 104 -9.78 5.17 -10.83
C LYS A 104 -8.62 5.79 -11.60
N LYS A 105 -8.82 6.99 -12.17
CA LYS A 105 -7.76 7.74 -12.86
C LYS A 105 -6.56 8.02 -11.95
N MET A 106 -6.80 8.39 -10.69
CA MET A 106 -5.75 8.57 -9.70
C MET A 106 -4.95 7.28 -9.47
N TYR A 107 -5.63 6.15 -9.28
CA TYR A 107 -4.97 4.86 -9.12
C TYR A 107 -4.14 4.46 -10.35
N ASP A 108 -4.66 4.67 -11.56
CA ASP A 108 -3.93 4.41 -12.80
C ASP A 108 -2.66 5.26 -12.90
N CYS A 109 -2.73 6.53 -12.49
CA CYS A 109 -1.57 7.41 -12.43
C CYS A 109 -0.54 6.95 -11.38
N ILE A 110 -0.97 6.50 -10.20
CA ILE A 110 -0.07 5.92 -9.19
C ILE A 110 0.65 4.69 -9.75
N GLN A 111 -0.01 3.87 -10.58
CA GLN A 111 0.62 2.68 -11.14
C GLN A 111 1.77 2.95 -12.12
N LYS A 112 1.79 4.14 -12.73
CA LYS A 112 2.89 4.59 -13.60
C LYS A 112 4.15 4.97 -12.83
N LEU A 113 4.06 5.19 -11.52
CA LEU A 113 5.22 5.45 -10.67
C LEU A 113 6.12 4.21 -10.55
N ASP A 114 7.39 4.42 -10.24
CA ASP A 114 8.27 3.35 -9.80
C ASP A 114 7.84 2.79 -8.42
N GLU A 115 8.36 1.61 -8.04
CA GLU A 115 7.98 0.96 -6.78
C GLU A 115 8.14 1.92 -5.59
N THR A 116 9.28 2.61 -5.51
CA THR A 116 9.55 3.60 -4.47
C THR A 116 8.56 4.76 -4.48
N GLY A 117 8.20 5.29 -5.64
CA GLY A 117 7.23 6.36 -5.76
C GLY A 117 5.84 5.95 -5.27
N LYS A 118 5.42 4.70 -5.56
CA LYS A 118 4.17 4.12 -5.03
C LYS A 118 4.18 4.04 -3.50
N ILE A 119 5.27 3.53 -2.91
CA ILE A 119 5.42 3.44 -1.45
C ILE A 119 5.24 4.82 -0.82
N ILE A 120 5.98 5.81 -1.32
CA ILE A 120 5.96 7.17 -0.76
C ILE A 120 4.56 7.77 -0.84
N ILE A 121 3.92 7.77 -2.02
CA ILE A 121 2.62 8.44 -2.16
C ILE A 121 1.52 7.74 -1.38
N LEU A 122 1.47 6.40 -1.41
CA LEU A 122 0.43 5.66 -0.71
C LEU A 122 0.56 5.80 0.81
N MET A 123 1.79 5.87 1.34
CA MET A 123 2.01 6.19 2.76
C MET A 123 1.59 7.63 3.10
N ILE A 124 1.87 8.61 2.24
CA ILE A 124 1.41 9.99 2.48
C ILE A 124 -0.11 10.07 2.52
N LEU A 125 -0.81 9.35 1.64
CA LEU A 125 -2.28 9.32 1.62
C LEU A 125 -2.87 8.72 2.90
N GLU A 126 -2.17 7.77 3.53
CA GLU A 126 -2.54 7.22 4.84
C GLU A 126 -2.10 8.08 6.04
N GLY A 127 -1.50 9.24 5.78
CA GLY A 127 -1.11 10.22 6.80
C GLY A 127 0.19 9.89 7.53
N PHE A 128 1.10 9.12 6.94
CA PHE A 128 2.43 8.91 7.53
C PHE A 128 3.28 10.18 7.45
N ASP A 129 4.00 10.45 8.53
CA ASP A 129 5.04 11.48 8.58
C ASP A 129 6.27 11.06 7.74
N TYR A 130 7.13 12.03 7.46
CA TYR A 130 8.28 11.82 6.58
C TYR A 130 9.35 10.95 7.24
N GLU A 131 9.45 10.98 8.57
CA GLU A 131 10.33 10.14 9.36
C GLU A 131 9.98 8.65 9.17
N LYS A 132 8.72 8.26 9.34
CA LYS A 132 8.28 6.87 9.13
C LYS A 132 8.44 6.41 7.69
N ILE A 133 8.19 7.29 6.72
CA ILE A 133 8.39 6.97 5.32
C ILE A 133 9.89 6.76 5.03
N SER A 134 10.76 7.59 5.61
CA SER A 134 12.22 7.42 5.57
C SER A 134 12.60 6.05 6.15
N ASP A 135 12.07 5.67 7.32
CA ASP A 135 12.35 4.37 7.94
C ASP A 135 11.88 3.20 7.07
N VAL A 136 10.72 3.29 6.45
CA VAL A 136 10.19 2.21 5.60
C VAL A 136 10.97 2.09 4.30
N THR A 137 11.34 3.22 3.69
CA THR A 137 11.99 3.26 2.37
C THR A 137 13.52 3.23 2.41
N GLY A 138 14.14 3.54 3.55
CA GLY A 138 15.58 3.74 3.70
C GLY A 138 16.11 5.03 3.08
N ILE A 139 15.24 5.97 2.69
CA ILE A 139 15.60 7.21 2.00
C ILE A 139 15.71 8.34 3.01
N LYS A 140 16.86 9.03 3.05
CA LYS A 140 17.05 10.23 3.86
C LYS A 140 15.94 11.25 3.65
N GLU A 141 15.50 11.90 4.73
CA GLU A 141 14.35 12.81 4.73
C GLU A 141 14.48 13.97 3.71
N GLU A 142 15.68 14.53 3.55
CA GLU A 142 15.98 15.59 2.58
C GLU A 142 15.68 15.14 1.14
N SER A 143 16.19 13.96 0.77
CA SER A 143 15.94 13.33 -0.53
C SER A 143 14.47 12.94 -0.69
N LEU A 144 13.82 12.53 0.40
CA LEU A 144 12.41 12.16 0.41
C LEU A 144 11.54 13.38 0.05
N ARG A 145 11.78 14.56 0.63
CA ARG A 145 11.03 15.80 0.31
C ARG A 145 11.09 16.16 -1.17
N VAL A 146 12.29 16.10 -1.77
CA VAL A 146 12.47 16.35 -3.21
C VAL A 146 11.70 15.32 -4.04
N ARG A 147 11.75 14.05 -3.64
CA ARG A 147 11.05 12.97 -4.36
C ARG A 147 9.53 13.10 -4.24
N ILE A 148 9.01 13.44 -3.06
CA ILE A 148 7.59 13.74 -2.84
C ILE A 148 7.12 14.85 -3.77
N HIS A 149 7.88 15.95 -3.85
CA HIS A 149 7.54 17.06 -4.73
C HIS A 149 7.44 16.62 -6.20
N ARG A 150 8.41 15.82 -6.67
CA ARG A 150 8.39 15.26 -8.04
C ARG A 150 7.21 14.32 -8.26
N ILE A 151 6.92 13.42 -7.31
CA ILE A 151 5.79 12.49 -7.41
C ILE A 151 4.47 13.26 -7.50
N LYS A 152 4.24 14.25 -6.62
CA LYS A 152 3.03 15.09 -6.64
C LYS A 152 2.88 15.79 -7.98
N LYS A 153 3.95 16.41 -8.50
CA LYS A 153 3.95 17.06 -9.81
C LYS A 153 3.56 16.09 -10.94
N ASN A 154 4.16 14.90 -10.96
CA ASN A 154 3.86 13.89 -11.97
C ASN A 154 2.40 13.40 -11.90
N LEU A 155 1.86 13.22 -10.69
CA LEU A 155 0.46 12.82 -10.49
C LEU A 155 -0.51 13.92 -10.91
N THR A 156 -0.25 15.18 -10.56
CA THR A 156 -1.08 16.33 -11.01
C THR A 156 -1.14 16.39 -12.53
N GLN A 157 0.02 16.26 -13.20
CA GLN A 157 0.07 16.26 -14.67
C GLN A 157 -0.69 15.05 -15.26
N CYS A 158 -0.55 13.87 -14.67
CA CYS A 158 -1.21 12.66 -15.16
C CYS A 158 -2.74 12.69 -15.00
N VAL A 159 -3.25 13.29 -13.91
CA VAL A 159 -4.70 13.37 -13.66
C VAL A 159 -5.35 14.47 -14.51
N GLN A 160 -4.61 15.52 -14.88
CA GLN A 160 -5.10 16.61 -15.74
C GLN A 160 -5.09 16.29 -17.24
N GLN A 161 -4.32 15.28 -17.67
CA GLN A 161 -4.34 14.72 -19.02
C GLN A 161 -5.55 13.80 -19.21
#